data_AF-A0A3B8LHT3-F1
#
_entry.id   AF-A0A3B8LHT3-F1
#
_cell.length_a   1.000
_cell.length_b   1.000
_cell.length_c   1.000
_cell.angle_alpha   90.00
_cell.angle_beta   90.00
_cell.angle_gamma   90.00
#
_symmetry.space_group_name_H-M   'P 1'
#
loop_
_entity.id
_entity.type
_entity.pdbx_description
1 polymer ?
#
loop_
_entity_poly.entity_id
_entity_poly.type
_entity_poly.pdbx_seq_one_letter_code
_entity_poly.pdbx_strand_id
1 'polypeptide(L)'
;MAFRYEKDQDDIVTLTMDMEGRSVNVINDAFGKGFQQALATLQKEEDLKGVILTSAKKVFLAGADLEQIYEQTDPKVLFESTEAMKAGLRQLEKLGKPVVAAINGTALGGGYELALACHHRIAIDSDRIKIGLPEVSLGLIPGGGGITRMVRMLGLQASFPYLTEGKQLKPKAAKKAGLIDDLAEDKAQLIEKARAWIHANPKAHNPWDGEKFRIPGGDPRRPAIAQMLAIAPAIMKKKTFGNYPAAQAIMNAAVEGAYVDFDTASRIESRYFVQVATGQTSKNMINTFWFQLNKVNAGESRPKDIPRQETKKVGVLGAGMMGHGIAYVSAFAGIEVVLKDVSRERAEEGKAKIEKLLNKRVSRGRMTEEKRDSILQRITPTGDAKDLQGCDLIVEAVFENRELKAKVTKEAEAEMLGDGVFASNTSTLPISGLAEASVRPEKFVGLHFFSPVEKMKLVEIITGEKTSPETLAKAFDYVLQIKKVPIVVNDSRGFYTSRVF
;
A
#
# COMPACT_ATOMS: atom_id res chain seq x y z
N MET A 1 -26.36 8.58 -5.02
CA MET A 1 -26.71 7.43 -4.12
C MET A 1 -25.47 6.57 -3.84
N ALA A 2 -25.42 5.79 -2.75
CA ALA A 2 -24.24 4.97 -2.39
C ALA A 2 -24.36 3.48 -2.78
N PHE A 3 -25.59 2.95 -2.85
CA PHE A 3 -25.89 1.56 -3.20
C PHE A 3 -26.93 1.52 -4.31
N ARG A 4 -26.74 0.61 -5.26
CA ARG A 4 -27.78 0.16 -6.20
C ARG A 4 -28.32 -1.18 -5.71
N TYR A 5 -29.64 -1.34 -5.78
CA TYR A 5 -30.36 -2.50 -5.27
C TYR A 5 -31.07 -3.18 -6.43
N GLU A 6 -30.66 -4.40 -6.77
CA GLU A 6 -31.21 -5.15 -7.89
C GLU A 6 -31.59 -6.55 -7.43
N LYS A 7 -32.89 -6.88 -7.46
CA LYS A 7 -33.40 -8.23 -7.25
C LYS A 7 -33.59 -8.90 -8.59
N ASP A 8 -33.09 -10.12 -8.74
CA ASP A 8 -33.23 -10.89 -9.97
C ASP A 8 -34.38 -11.91 -9.90
N GLN A 9 -34.51 -12.71 -10.95
CA GLN A 9 -35.55 -13.73 -11.11
C GLN A 9 -35.40 -14.92 -10.15
N ASP A 10 -34.23 -15.08 -9.51
CA ASP A 10 -33.94 -16.14 -8.54
C ASP A 10 -34.15 -15.66 -7.08
N ASP A 11 -34.77 -14.49 -6.91
CA ASP A 11 -34.95 -13.80 -5.62
C ASP A 11 -33.64 -13.53 -4.87
N ILE A 12 -32.53 -13.39 -5.60
CA ILE A 12 -31.24 -12.95 -5.06
C ILE A 12 -31.12 -11.44 -5.26
N VAL A 13 -30.70 -10.74 -4.21
CA VAL A 13 -30.44 -9.30 -4.28
C VAL A 13 -28.96 -9.04 -4.50
N THR A 14 -28.61 -8.31 -5.55
CA THR A 14 -27.27 -7.75 -5.74
C THR A 14 -27.24 -6.31 -5.21
N LEU A 15 -26.50 -6.10 -4.13
CA LEU A 15 -26.16 -4.78 -3.60
C LEU A 15 -24.84 -4.31 -4.22
N THR A 16 -24.93 -3.35 -5.15
CA THR A 16 -23.75 -2.79 -5.81
C THR A 16 -23.38 -1.45 -5.18
N MET A 17 -22.21 -1.40 -4.53
CA MET A 17 -21.63 -0.15 -4.03
C MET A 17 -21.15 0.71 -5.20
N ASP A 18 -21.70 1.91 -5.32
CA ASP A 18 -21.34 2.86 -6.36
C ASP A 18 -21.53 4.30 -5.89
N MET A 19 -20.60 4.78 -5.05
CA MET A 19 -20.66 6.13 -4.54
C MET A 19 -20.53 7.16 -5.67
N GLU A 20 -21.57 7.98 -5.81
CA GLU A 20 -21.65 9.05 -6.81
C GLU A 20 -20.61 10.14 -6.56
N GLY A 21 -20.06 10.73 -7.64
CA GLY A 21 -19.06 11.80 -7.55
C GLY A 21 -17.67 11.38 -7.06
N ARG A 22 -17.43 10.09 -6.76
CA ARG A 22 -16.11 9.57 -6.34
C ARG A 22 -15.62 8.42 -7.23
N SER A 23 -14.30 8.34 -7.37
CA SER A 23 -13.61 7.27 -8.10
C SER A 23 -13.53 5.95 -7.32
N VAL A 24 -13.75 6.00 -6.00
CA VAL A 24 -13.71 4.87 -5.06
C VAL A 24 -14.88 4.96 -4.07
N ASN A 25 -15.28 3.81 -3.52
CA ASN A 25 -16.21 3.75 -2.39
C ASN A 25 -15.43 3.93 -1.07
N VAL A 26 -15.98 4.70 -0.14
CA VAL A 26 -15.45 4.90 1.22
C VAL A 26 -16.59 4.79 2.24
N ILE A 27 -16.27 4.48 3.50
CA ILE A 27 -17.24 4.50 4.60
C ILE A 27 -17.29 5.91 5.17
N ASN A 28 -18.37 6.62 4.85
CA ASN A 28 -18.74 7.94 5.36
C ASN A 28 -20.26 7.98 5.65
N ASP A 29 -20.80 9.14 6.01
CA ASP A 29 -22.23 9.29 6.32
C ASP A 29 -23.17 8.87 5.19
N ALA A 30 -22.80 9.15 3.93
CA ALA A 30 -23.60 8.78 2.77
C ALA A 30 -23.64 7.25 2.58
N PHE A 31 -22.49 6.59 2.79
CA PHE A 31 -22.43 5.13 2.84
C PHE A 31 -23.29 4.58 3.97
N GLY A 32 -23.14 5.11 5.19
CA GLY A 32 -23.89 4.65 6.37
C GLY A 32 -25.40 4.73 6.17
N LYS A 33 -25.91 5.88 5.68
CA LYS A 33 -27.34 6.07 5.36
C LYS A 33 -27.82 5.08 4.29
N GLY A 34 -27.07 4.97 3.18
CA GLY A 34 -27.42 4.06 2.10
C GLY A 34 -27.41 2.59 2.52
N PHE A 35 -26.45 2.20 3.36
CA PHE A 35 -26.34 0.84 3.88
C PHE A 35 -27.52 0.50 4.79
N GLN A 36 -27.87 1.39 5.72
CA GLN A 36 -29.04 1.21 6.59
C GLN A 36 -30.35 1.11 5.79
N GLN A 37 -30.51 1.94 4.76
CA GLN A 37 -31.66 1.85 3.86
C GLN A 37 -31.71 0.50 3.15
N ALA A 38 -30.58 0.02 2.61
CA ALA A 38 -30.50 -1.27 1.94
C ALA A 38 -30.85 -2.43 2.89
N LEU A 39 -30.35 -2.40 4.13
CA LEU A 39 -30.66 -3.41 5.16
C LEU A 39 -32.15 -3.40 5.53
N ALA A 40 -32.75 -2.22 5.69
CA ALA A 40 -34.18 -2.10 5.98
C ALA A 40 -35.04 -2.63 4.82
N THR A 41 -34.62 -2.46 3.57
CA THR A 41 -35.27 -3.06 2.40
C THR A 41 -35.11 -4.58 2.41
N LEU A 42 -33.89 -5.10 2.60
CA LEU A 42 -33.62 -6.54 2.65
C LEU A 42 -34.47 -7.28 3.70
N GLN A 43 -34.70 -6.67 4.86
CA GLN A 43 -35.53 -7.26 5.92
C GLN A 43 -37.01 -7.38 5.56
N LYS A 44 -37.50 -6.60 4.58
CA LYS A 44 -38.88 -6.62 4.12
C LYS A 44 -39.10 -7.57 2.94
N GLU A 45 -38.04 -8.16 2.39
CA GLU A 45 -38.13 -9.11 1.28
C GLU A 45 -38.55 -10.50 1.79
N GLU A 46 -39.80 -10.88 1.53
CA GLU A 46 -40.35 -12.18 1.99
C GLU A 46 -39.67 -13.36 1.29
N ASP A 47 -39.43 -13.24 -0.03
CA ASP A 47 -38.92 -14.34 -0.86
C ASP A 47 -37.39 -14.39 -0.97
N LEU A 48 -36.66 -13.49 -0.29
CA LEU A 48 -35.21 -13.36 -0.40
C LEU A 48 -34.49 -14.70 -0.24
N LYS A 49 -33.68 -15.08 -1.24
CA LYS A 49 -32.85 -16.30 -1.22
C LYS A 49 -31.42 -16.03 -0.81
N GLY A 50 -30.91 -14.83 -1.04
CA GLY A 50 -29.57 -14.43 -0.62
C GLY A 50 -29.18 -13.05 -1.12
N VAL A 51 -27.99 -12.61 -0.73
CA VAL A 51 -27.47 -11.29 -1.08
C VAL A 51 -26.06 -11.41 -1.67
N ILE A 52 -25.81 -10.74 -2.79
CA ILE A 52 -24.48 -10.56 -3.35
C ILE A 52 -24.08 -9.10 -3.12
N LEU A 53 -22.99 -8.89 -2.40
CA LEU A 53 -22.40 -7.56 -2.20
C LEU A 53 -21.23 -7.36 -3.16
N THR A 54 -21.30 -6.36 -4.03
CA THR A 54 -20.23 -6.06 -5.01
C THR A 54 -20.01 -4.56 -5.18
N SER A 55 -19.13 -4.17 -6.10
CA SER A 55 -18.78 -2.77 -6.40
C SER A 55 -18.77 -2.49 -7.89
N ALA A 56 -19.29 -1.32 -8.26
CA ALA A 56 -19.16 -0.78 -9.62
C ALA A 56 -17.79 -0.12 -9.87
N LYS A 57 -17.03 0.20 -8.81
CA LYS A 57 -15.72 0.88 -8.91
C LYS A 57 -14.60 -0.12 -9.24
N LYS A 58 -13.39 0.39 -9.51
CA LYS A 58 -12.18 -0.44 -9.73
C LYS A 58 -11.71 -1.16 -8.46
N VAL A 59 -12.04 -0.60 -7.30
CA VAL A 59 -11.81 -1.19 -5.98
C VAL A 59 -13.13 -1.70 -5.43
N PHE A 60 -13.09 -2.65 -4.50
CA PHE A 60 -14.29 -3.08 -3.79
C PHE A 60 -14.78 -1.96 -2.88
N LEU A 61 -13.98 -1.60 -1.88
CA LEU A 61 -14.16 -0.45 -0.99
C LEU A 61 -12.80 -0.08 -0.37
N ALA A 62 -12.49 1.22 -0.29
CA ALA A 62 -11.16 1.74 0.05
C ALA A 62 -10.90 1.95 1.55
N GLY A 63 -11.90 1.68 2.40
CA GLY A 63 -11.84 1.84 3.86
C GLY A 63 -12.70 3.00 4.34
N ALA A 64 -12.48 3.43 5.58
CA ALA A 64 -13.15 4.57 6.17
C ALA A 64 -12.66 5.89 5.59
N ASP A 65 -13.52 6.92 5.65
CA ASP A 65 -13.14 8.28 5.29
C ASP A 65 -12.19 8.86 6.35
N LEU A 66 -10.91 8.93 6.01
CA LEU A 66 -9.86 9.37 6.92
C LEU A 66 -9.95 10.86 7.26
N GLU A 67 -10.62 11.68 6.44
CA GLU A 67 -10.91 13.08 6.79
C GLU A 67 -11.88 13.12 7.97
N GLN A 68 -12.98 12.37 7.91
CA GLN A 68 -13.96 12.30 9.00
C GLN A 68 -13.33 11.77 10.31
N ILE A 69 -12.49 10.73 10.23
CA ILE A 69 -11.78 10.21 11.41
C ILE A 69 -10.76 11.22 11.95
N TYR A 70 -10.06 11.93 11.06
CA TYR A 70 -9.06 12.91 11.47
C TYR A 70 -9.68 14.16 12.10
N GLU A 71 -10.84 14.62 11.62
CA GLU A 71 -11.53 15.80 12.16
C GLU A 71 -12.29 15.50 13.45
N GLN A 72 -12.78 14.27 13.63
CA GLN A 72 -13.51 13.90 14.83
C GLN A 72 -12.59 13.83 16.05
N THR A 73 -12.92 14.61 17.08
CA THR A 73 -12.20 14.67 18.36
C THR A 73 -13.07 14.29 19.55
N ASP A 74 -14.39 14.23 19.38
CA ASP A 74 -15.31 13.78 20.42
C ASP A 74 -15.35 12.23 20.44
N PRO A 75 -14.83 11.61 21.53
CA PRO A 75 -14.82 10.16 21.64
C PRO A 75 -16.22 9.55 21.71
N LYS A 76 -17.23 10.27 22.21
CA LYS A 76 -18.60 9.78 22.29
C LYS A 76 -19.20 9.65 20.90
N VAL A 77 -19.09 10.69 20.08
CA VAL A 77 -19.59 10.69 18.69
C VAL A 77 -18.90 9.60 17.87
N LEU A 78 -17.59 9.44 18.03
CA LEU A 78 -16.84 8.40 17.33
C LEU A 78 -17.24 6.99 17.79
N PHE A 79 -17.49 6.79 19.09
CA PHE A 79 -17.96 5.52 19.62
C PHE A 79 -19.35 5.16 19.07
N GLU A 80 -20.29 6.10 19.10
CA GLU A 80 -21.66 5.90 18.63
C GLU A 80 -21.72 5.59 17.14
N SER A 81 -20.96 6.32 16.31
CA SER A 81 -20.90 6.05 14.87
C SER A 81 -20.26 4.70 14.54
N THR A 82 -19.21 4.32 15.28
CA THR A 82 -18.54 3.02 15.13
C THR A 82 -19.47 1.87 15.53
N GLU A 83 -20.18 1.98 16.65
CA GLU A 83 -21.17 0.98 17.08
C GLU A 83 -22.34 0.89 16.09
N ALA A 84 -22.84 2.01 15.57
CA ALA A 84 -23.92 2.03 14.57
C ALA A 84 -23.49 1.33 13.27
N MET A 85 -22.27 1.57 12.79
CA MET A 85 -21.73 0.89 11.62
C MET A 85 -21.63 -0.63 11.86
N LYS A 86 -21.08 -1.05 13.01
CA LYS A 86 -20.98 -2.47 13.36
C LYS A 86 -22.33 -3.14 13.59
N ALA A 87 -23.32 -2.43 14.11
CA ALA A 87 -24.68 -2.92 14.23
C ALA A 87 -25.27 -3.25 12.85
N GLY A 88 -25.07 -2.38 11.85
CA GLY A 88 -25.46 -2.67 10.46
C GLY A 88 -24.73 -3.89 9.88
N LEU A 89 -23.42 -4.02 10.11
CA LEU A 89 -22.67 -5.21 9.69
C LEU A 89 -23.19 -6.47 10.37
N ARG A 90 -23.51 -6.40 11.66
CA ARG A 90 -24.06 -7.52 12.43
C ARG A 90 -25.47 -7.90 11.97
N GLN A 91 -26.27 -6.92 11.56
CA GLN A 91 -27.59 -7.13 10.96
C GLN A 91 -27.49 -7.82 9.60
N LEU A 92 -26.53 -7.43 8.75
CA LEU A 92 -26.24 -8.14 7.50
C LEU A 92 -25.80 -9.59 7.76
N GLU A 93 -24.91 -9.76 8.73
CA GLU A 93 -24.36 -11.06 9.14
C GLU A 93 -25.43 -12.00 9.73
N LYS A 94 -26.44 -11.44 10.41
CA LYS A 94 -27.55 -12.17 11.02
C LYS A 94 -28.85 -12.05 10.22
N LEU A 95 -28.77 -11.75 8.93
CA LEU A 95 -29.95 -11.59 8.06
C LEU A 95 -30.80 -12.87 7.96
N GLY A 96 -30.23 -14.03 8.30
CA GLY A 96 -30.90 -15.33 8.18
C GLY A 96 -30.90 -15.88 6.75
N LYS A 97 -30.20 -15.22 5.83
CA LYS A 97 -30.02 -15.58 4.42
C LYS A 97 -28.52 -15.57 4.08
N PRO A 98 -28.06 -16.40 3.13
CA PRO A 98 -26.67 -16.35 2.67
C PRO A 98 -26.32 -14.99 2.07
N VAL A 99 -25.10 -14.53 2.36
CA VAL A 99 -24.56 -13.25 1.90
C VAL A 99 -23.14 -13.50 1.39
N VAL A 100 -22.88 -13.12 0.14
CA VAL A 100 -21.58 -13.33 -0.52
C VAL A 100 -20.95 -11.98 -0.84
N ALA A 101 -19.71 -11.77 -0.40
CA ALA A 101 -18.88 -10.68 -0.87
C ALA A 101 -18.22 -11.05 -2.21
N ALA A 102 -18.70 -10.43 -3.29
CA ALA A 102 -18.13 -10.51 -4.62
C ALA A 102 -17.06 -9.41 -4.80
N ILE A 103 -15.82 -9.73 -4.43
CA ILE A 103 -14.66 -8.82 -4.38
C ILE A 103 -14.05 -8.66 -5.78
N ASN A 104 -14.56 -7.67 -6.52
CA ASN A 104 -14.13 -7.33 -7.87
C ASN A 104 -12.78 -6.56 -7.93
N GLY A 105 -12.30 -6.06 -6.80
CA GLY A 105 -11.13 -5.19 -6.70
C GLY A 105 -10.52 -5.19 -5.30
N THR A 106 -9.51 -4.34 -5.06
CA THR A 106 -8.87 -4.20 -3.74
C THR A 106 -9.92 -3.95 -2.63
N ALA A 107 -9.83 -4.73 -1.55
CA ALA A 107 -10.65 -4.62 -0.35
C ALA A 107 -9.73 -4.46 0.85
N LEU A 108 -9.62 -3.24 1.38
CA LEU A 108 -8.73 -2.91 2.49
C LEU A 108 -9.47 -2.23 3.63
N GLY A 109 -9.03 -2.52 4.84
CA GLY A 109 -9.58 -1.98 6.08
C GLY A 109 -11.08 -2.21 6.19
N GLY A 110 -11.84 -1.15 6.44
CA GLY A 110 -13.32 -1.19 6.47
C GLY A 110 -13.99 -1.87 5.25
N GLY A 111 -13.35 -1.84 4.07
CA GLY A 111 -13.86 -2.56 2.91
C GLY A 111 -13.75 -4.08 3.03
N TYR A 112 -12.69 -4.56 3.66
CA TYR A 112 -12.54 -5.96 4.00
C TYR A 112 -13.35 -6.32 5.26
N GLU A 113 -13.53 -5.42 6.23
CA GLU A 113 -14.44 -5.65 7.37
C GLU A 113 -15.88 -5.89 6.93
N LEU A 114 -16.34 -5.16 5.91
CA LEU A 114 -17.62 -5.41 5.26
C LEU A 114 -17.69 -6.79 4.60
N ALA A 115 -16.62 -7.22 3.92
CA ALA A 115 -16.53 -8.56 3.33
C ALA A 115 -16.45 -9.67 4.40
N LEU A 116 -15.82 -9.39 5.55
CA LEU A 116 -15.78 -10.29 6.70
C LEU A 116 -17.15 -10.50 7.34
N ALA A 117 -18.05 -9.51 7.26
CA ALA A 117 -19.44 -9.64 7.72
C ALA A 117 -20.32 -10.50 6.79
N CYS A 118 -19.83 -10.87 5.61
CA CYS A 118 -20.49 -11.80 4.70
C CYS A 118 -20.18 -13.26 5.09
N HIS A 119 -21.00 -14.20 4.65
CA HIS A 119 -20.83 -15.63 4.92
C HIS A 119 -19.77 -16.28 4.03
N HIS A 120 -19.59 -15.74 2.82
CA HIS A 120 -18.63 -16.24 1.84
C HIS A 120 -17.98 -15.07 1.10
N ARG A 121 -16.71 -15.22 0.71
CA ARG A 121 -15.92 -14.21 0.00
C ARG A 121 -15.27 -14.83 -1.23
N ILE A 122 -15.60 -14.27 -2.38
CA ILE A 122 -15.01 -14.64 -3.67
C ILE A 122 -14.26 -13.41 -4.19
N ALA A 123 -13.02 -13.57 -4.64
CA ALA A 123 -12.24 -12.47 -5.19
C ALA A 123 -11.75 -12.75 -6.60
N ILE A 124 -11.68 -11.72 -7.44
CA ILE A 124 -11.02 -11.84 -8.75
C ILE A 124 -9.53 -12.15 -8.54
N ASP A 125 -9.00 -13.14 -9.27
CA ASP A 125 -7.62 -13.59 -9.21
C ASP A 125 -6.68 -12.66 -9.98
N SER A 126 -6.45 -11.47 -9.42
CA SER A 126 -5.54 -10.47 -9.99
C SER A 126 -4.46 -10.05 -9.01
N ASP A 127 -3.23 -10.00 -9.50
CA ASP A 127 -2.06 -9.52 -8.75
C ASP A 127 -2.16 -8.05 -8.32
N ARG A 128 -3.07 -7.29 -8.97
CA ARG A 128 -3.39 -5.88 -8.66
C ARG A 128 -4.28 -5.73 -7.43
N ILE A 129 -5.00 -6.79 -7.05
CA ILE A 129 -5.91 -6.79 -5.90
C ILE A 129 -5.12 -7.04 -4.62
N LYS A 130 -5.47 -6.29 -3.57
CA LYS A 130 -5.00 -6.51 -2.20
C LYS A 130 -6.18 -6.73 -1.27
N ILE A 131 -5.98 -7.61 -0.30
CA ILE A 131 -6.95 -7.98 0.72
C ILE A 131 -6.25 -7.91 2.09
N GLY A 132 -6.87 -7.25 3.07
CA GLY A 132 -6.35 -7.18 4.43
C GLY A 132 -6.79 -5.93 5.20
N LEU A 133 -6.21 -5.77 6.39
CA LEU A 133 -6.55 -4.73 7.37
C LEU A 133 -5.32 -3.89 7.70
N PRO A 134 -5.00 -2.85 6.91
CA PRO A 134 -3.76 -2.09 7.06
C PRO A 134 -3.83 -0.90 8.03
N GLU A 135 -4.89 -0.77 8.83
CA GLU A 135 -5.18 0.39 9.69
C GLU A 135 -4.02 0.77 10.61
N VAL A 136 -3.27 -0.23 11.10
CA VAL A 136 -2.10 -0.01 11.97
C VAL A 136 -1.00 0.84 11.29
N SER A 137 -0.92 0.82 9.96
CA SER A 137 0.02 1.67 9.19
C SER A 137 -0.33 3.15 9.22
N LEU A 138 -1.54 3.50 9.62
CA LEU A 138 -2.02 4.86 9.83
C LEU A 138 -2.18 5.18 11.33
N GLY A 139 -1.65 4.32 12.21
CA GLY A 139 -1.82 4.47 13.65
C GLY A 139 -3.26 4.26 14.11
N LEU A 140 -4.08 3.54 13.33
CA LEU A 140 -5.45 3.16 13.66
C LEU A 140 -5.55 1.65 13.91
N ILE A 141 -6.75 1.17 14.24
CA ILE A 141 -7.06 -0.26 14.34
C ILE A 141 -8.29 -0.58 13.48
N PRO A 142 -8.50 -1.84 13.06
CA PRO A 142 -9.77 -2.26 12.45
C PRO A 142 -10.88 -2.15 13.49
N GLY A 143 -11.79 -1.18 13.31
CA GLY A 143 -12.85 -0.83 14.26
C GLY A 143 -14.26 -1.21 13.79
N GLY A 144 -14.41 -1.74 12.58
CA GLY A 144 -15.65 -2.23 11.98
C GLY A 144 -15.92 -3.72 12.23
N GLY A 145 -15.31 -4.30 13.25
CA GLY A 145 -15.41 -5.72 13.62
C GLY A 145 -14.29 -6.58 13.03
N GLY A 146 -13.28 -5.99 12.40
CA GLY A 146 -12.19 -6.69 11.74
C GLY A 146 -11.34 -7.52 12.70
N ILE A 147 -11.00 -6.98 13.88
CA ILE A 147 -10.25 -7.73 14.89
C ILE A 147 -11.09 -8.91 15.37
N THR A 148 -12.33 -8.63 15.75
CA THR A 148 -13.27 -9.62 16.29
C THR A 148 -13.46 -10.79 15.32
N ARG A 149 -13.79 -10.51 14.04
CA ARG A 149 -14.01 -11.54 13.02
C ARG A 149 -12.74 -12.30 12.67
N MET A 150 -11.60 -11.62 12.53
CA MET A 150 -10.33 -12.28 12.21
C MET A 150 -9.87 -13.23 13.33
N VAL A 151 -10.05 -12.84 14.61
CA VAL A 151 -9.76 -13.73 15.74
C VAL A 151 -10.69 -14.93 15.75
N ARG A 152 -11.98 -14.75 15.44
CA ARG A 152 -12.93 -15.87 15.35
C ARG A 152 -12.65 -16.79 14.16
N MET A 153 -12.17 -16.26 13.04
CA MET A 153 -11.86 -17.03 11.82
C MET A 153 -10.53 -17.79 11.92
N LEU A 154 -9.48 -17.15 12.43
CA LEU A 154 -8.11 -17.67 12.35
C LEU A 154 -7.52 -18.05 13.71
N GLY A 155 -8.11 -17.57 14.80
CA GLY A 155 -7.50 -17.59 16.12
C GLY A 155 -6.58 -16.41 16.39
N LEU A 156 -6.09 -16.30 17.63
CA LEU A 156 -5.22 -15.20 18.06
C LEU A 156 -3.88 -15.19 17.31
N GLN A 157 -3.16 -16.32 17.35
CA GLN A 157 -1.80 -16.38 16.82
C GLN A 157 -1.75 -16.15 15.29
N ALA A 158 -2.67 -16.76 14.55
CA ALA A 158 -2.68 -16.67 13.09
C ALA A 158 -3.23 -15.33 12.57
N SER A 159 -4.06 -14.62 13.35
CA SER A 159 -4.59 -13.30 12.97
C SER A 159 -3.59 -12.17 13.18
N PHE A 160 -2.69 -12.28 14.16
CA PHE A 160 -1.77 -11.19 14.53
C PHE A 160 -0.94 -10.60 13.38
N PRO A 161 -0.31 -11.36 12.46
CA PRO A 161 0.43 -10.75 11.36
C PRO A 161 -0.44 -9.85 10.46
N TYR A 162 -1.73 -10.15 10.34
CA TYR A 162 -2.66 -9.34 9.55
C TYR A 162 -3.13 -8.11 10.31
N LEU A 163 -3.30 -8.22 11.63
CA LEU A 163 -3.81 -7.14 12.47
C LEU A 163 -2.70 -6.20 12.96
N THR A 164 -1.64 -6.72 13.61
CA THR A 164 -0.60 -5.91 14.26
C THR A 164 0.48 -5.40 13.30
N GLU A 165 0.67 -6.05 12.15
CA GLU A 165 1.60 -5.61 11.11
C GLU A 165 0.88 -5.08 9.84
N GLY A 166 -0.44 -5.19 9.78
CA GLY A 166 -1.24 -4.72 8.64
C GLY A 166 -0.95 -5.48 7.34
N LYS A 167 -0.52 -6.75 7.42
CA LYS A 167 -0.09 -7.53 6.26
C LYS A 167 -1.22 -7.68 5.24
N GLN A 168 -0.95 -7.25 4.01
CA GLN A 168 -1.87 -7.39 2.89
C GLN A 168 -1.49 -8.58 2.00
N LEU A 169 -2.48 -9.30 1.49
CA LEU A 169 -2.29 -10.45 0.62
C LEU A 169 -2.90 -10.22 -0.77
N LYS A 170 -2.30 -10.88 -1.77
CA LYS A 170 -2.91 -11.09 -3.10
C LYS A 170 -3.99 -12.18 -3.00
N PRO A 171 -4.99 -12.24 -3.90
CA PRO A 171 -6.10 -13.18 -3.84
C PRO A 171 -5.72 -14.64 -3.57
N LYS A 172 -4.80 -15.25 -4.35
CA LYS A 172 -4.36 -16.65 -4.09
C LYS A 172 -3.81 -16.87 -2.69
N ALA A 173 -2.99 -15.94 -2.21
CA ALA A 173 -2.40 -16.02 -0.87
C ALA A 173 -3.47 -15.79 0.21
N ALA A 174 -4.43 -14.90 -0.04
CA ALA A 174 -5.57 -14.65 0.84
C ALA A 174 -6.44 -15.90 0.97
N LYS A 175 -6.73 -16.61 -0.13
CA LYS A 175 -7.46 -17.89 -0.10
C LYS A 175 -6.72 -18.94 0.72
N LYS A 176 -5.42 -19.13 0.46
CA LYS A 176 -4.57 -20.07 1.22
C LYS A 176 -4.51 -19.74 2.72
N ALA A 177 -4.61 -18.46 3.07
CA ALA A 177 -4.60 -17.98 4.45
C ALA A 177 -5.98 -18.02 5.14
N GLY A 178 -7.05 -18.40 4.44
CA GLY A 178 -8.42 -18.39 4.98
C GLY A 178 -9.04 -16.99 5.10
N LEU A 179 -8.52 -15.99 4.38
CA LEU A 179 -9.07 -14.63 4.33
C LEU A 179 -10.21 -14.50 3.30
N ILE A 180 -10.18 -15.32 2.27
CA ILE A 180 -11.26 -15.48 1.31
C ILE A 180 -11.47 -16.96 1.04
N ASP A 181 -12.61 -17.29 0.45
CA ASP A 181 -13.05 -18.67 0.30
C ASP A 181 -12.86 -19.18 -1.13
N ASP A 182 -13.08 -18.33 -2.14
CA ASP A 182 -12.88 -18.71 -3.54
C ASP A 182 -12.29 -17.60 -4.43
N LEU A 183 -11.88 -17.98 -5.65
CA LEU A 183 -11.32 -17.11 -6.68
C LEU A 183 -12.19 -17.12 -7.94
N ALA A 184 -12.27 -16.00 -8.63
CA ALA A 184 -12.88 -15.87 -9.95
C ALA A 184 -11.89 -15.28 -10.96
N GLU A 185 -12.02 -15.59 -12.23
CA GLU A 185 -11.18 -15.04 -13.31
C GLU A 185 -11.57 -13.60 -13.65
N ASP A 186 -12.88 -13.32 -13.66
CA ASP A 186 -13.43 -12.02 -14.01
C ASP A 186 -14.72 -11.72 -13.24
N LYS A 187 -15.37 -10.60 -13.59
CA LYS A 187 -16.62 -10.16 -12.94
C LYS A 187 -17.82 -11.06 -13.25
N ALA A 188 -17.89 -11.66 -14.44
CA ALA A 188 -19.02 -12.51 -14.80
C ALA A 188 -18.98 -13.79 -13.97
N GLN A 189 -17.81 -14.46 -13.95
CA GLN A 189 -17.60 -15.65 -13.13
C GLN A 189 -17.74 -15.35 -11.63
N LEU A 190 -17.34 -14.15 -11.18
CA LEU A 190 -17.50 -13.72 -9.79
C LEU A 190 -18.98 -13.74 -9.35
N ILE A 191 -19.88 -13.20 -10.17
CA ILE A 191 -21.31 -13.16 -9.88
C ILE A 191 -21.94 -14.56 -10.03
N GLU A 192 -21.57 -15.31 -11.06
CA GLU A 192 -22.05 -16.68 -11.26
C GLU A 192 -21.73 -17.58 -10.06
N LYS A 193 -20.47 -17.57 -9.60
CA LYS A 193 -20.06 -18.34 -8.42
C LYS A 193 -20.76 -17.90 -7.14
N ALA A 194 -21.01 -16.60 -6.98
CA ALA A 194 -21.74 -16.09 -5.83
C ALA A 194 -23.19 -16.61 -5.80
N ARG A 195 -23.89 -16.60 -6.94
CA ARG A 195 -25.23 -17.19 -7.10
C ARG A 195 -25.22 -18.68 -6.78
N ALA A 196 -24.32 -19.43 -7.41
CA ALA A 196 -24.18 -20.87 -7.21
C ALA A 196 -23.96 -21.22 -5.72
N TRP A 197 -23.10 -20.45 -5.04
CA TRP A 197 -22.86 -20.63 -3.62
C TRP A 197 -24.10 -20.34 -2.76
N ILE A 198 -24.85 -19.27 -3.06
CA ILE A 198 -26.11 -18.94 -2.38
C ILE A 198 -27.11 -20.08 -2.49
N HIS A 199 -27.33 -20.61 -3.71
CA HIS A 199 -28.25 -21.72 -3.93
C HIS A 199 -27.85 -22.99 -3.18
N ALA A 200 -26.54 -23.28 -3.13
CA ALA A 200 -26.01 -24.44 -2.42
C ALA A 200 -26.07 -24.29 -0.88
N ASN A 201 -26.15 -23.05 -0.36
CA ASN A 201 -26.03 -22.76 1.07
C ASN A 201 -27.18 -21.88 1.61
N PRO A 202 -28.46 -22.29 1.48
CA PRO A 202 -29.63 -21.45 1.81
C PRO A 202 -29.76 -21.12 3.30
N LYS A 203 -29.06 -21.83 4.18
CA LYS A 203 -29.07 -21.66 5.65
C LYS A 203 -27.70 -21.26 6.20
N ALA A 204 -26.88 -20.59 5.38
CA ALA A 204 -25.56 -20.14 5.79
C ALA A 204 -25.64 -19.26 7.03
N HIS A 205 -24.71 -19.48 7.95
CA HIS A 205 -24.46 -18.67 9.13
C HIS A 205 -22.97 -18.73 9.44
N ASN A 206 -22.46 -17.72 10.14
CA ASN A 206 -21.04 -17.74 10.51
C ASN A 206 -20.76 -18.74 11.63
N PRO A 207 -19.58 -19.41 11.62
CA PRO A 207 -19.27 -20.43 12.61
C PRO A 207 -19.35 -19.94 14.05
N TRP A 208 -18.99 -18.68 14.32
CA TRP A 208 -18.97 -18.10 15.68
C TRP A 208 -20.33 -17.79 16.28
N ASP A 209 -21.41 -17.89 15.50
CA ASP A 209 -22.78 -17.75 16.01
C ASP A 209 -23.36 -19.08 16.50
N GLY A 210 -22.66 -20.20 16.29
CA GLY A 210 -23.06 -21.50 16.82
C GLY A 210 -22.63 -21.70 18.27
N GLU A 211 -23.49 -22.29 19.10
CA GLU A 211 -23.23 -22.56 20.53
C GLU A 211 -21.97 -23.41 20.79
N LYS A 212 -21.64 -24.29 19.84
CA LYS A 212 -20.49 -25.20 19.93
C LYS A 212 -19.20 -24.58 19.40
N PHE A 213 -19.23 -23.33 18.94
CA PHE A 213 -18.07 -22.68 18.39
C PHE A 213 -16.92 -22.61 19.39
N ARG A 214 -15.71 -22.82 18.89
CA ARG A 214 -14.46 -22.61 19.62
C ARG A 214 -13.49 -21.87 18.71
N ILE A 215 -12.79 -20.89 19.27
CA ILE A 215 -11.76 -20.13 18.55
C ILE A 215 -10.67 -21.12 18.05
N PRO A 216 -10.31 -21.09 16.76
CA PRO A 216 -9.22 -21.93 16.24
C PRO A 216 -7.93 -21.72 17.02
N GLY A 217 -7.25 -22.80 17.40
CA GLY A 217 -6.05 -22.76 18.25
C GLY A 217 -6.32 -22.52 19.75
N GLY A 218 -7.53 -22.12 20.14
CA GLY A 218 -7.93 -21.91 21.53
C GLY A 218 -8.09 -20.44 21.94
N ASP A 219 -8.81 -20.24 23.04
CA ASP A 219 -8.93 -18.94 23.69
C ASP A 219 -7.74 -18.70 24.65
N PRO A 220 -7.63 -17.51 25.26
CA PRO A 220 -6.55 -17.21 26.20
C PRO A 220 -6.47 -18.11 27.44
N ARG A 221 -7.51 -18.89 27.76
CA ARG A 221 -7.53 -19.81 28.91
C ARG A 221 -6.79 -21.12 28.60
N ARG A 222 -6.55 -21.44 27.32
CA ARG A 222 -5.75 -22.60 26.92
C ARG A 222 -4.27 -22.38 27.29
N PRO A 223 -3.60 -23.35 27.97
CA PRO A 223 -2.22 -23.18 28.43
C PRO A 223 -1.22 -22.75 27.34
N ALA A 224 -1.31 -23.32 26.14
CA ALA A 224 -0.42 -22.96 25.03
C ALA A 224 -0.59 -21.50 24.58
N ILE A 225 -1.83 -21.00 24.54
CA ILE A 225 -2.13 -19.61 24.20
C ILE A 225 -1.70 -18.69 25.35
N ALA A 226 -1.97 -19.05 26.60
CA ALA A 226 -1.55 -18.28 27.77
C ALA A 226 -0.02 -18.09 27.80
N GLN A 227 0.77 -19.13 27.53
CA GLN A 227 2.23 -19.04 27.44
C GLN A 227 2.69 -18.11 26.31
N MET A 228 2.08 -18.20 25.13
CA MET A 228 2.36 -17.28 24.03
C MET A 228 2.04 -15.82 24.42
N LEU A 229 0.89 -15.59 25.05
CA LEU A 229 0.44 -14.25 25.46
C LEU A 229 1.31 -13.64 26.57
N ALA A 230 1.93 -14.45 27.42
CA ALA A 230 2.89 -13.97 28.42
C ALA A 230 4.12 -13.30 27.79
N ILE A 231 4.51 -13.71 26.58
CA ILE A 231 5.72 -13.23 25.89
C ILE A 231 5.37 -12.18 24.81
N ALA A 232 4.16 -12.22 24.26
CA ALA A 232 3.75 -11.37 23.13
C ALA A 232 3.93 -9.85 23.36
N PRO A 233 3.60 -9.27 24.53
CA PRO A 233 3.85 -7.85 24.80
C PRO A 233 5.34 -7.47 24.73
N ALA A 234 6.23 -8.33 25.20
CA ALA A 234 7.68 -8.09 25.15
C ALA A 234 8.21 -8.12 23.71
N ILE A 235 7.75 -9.06 22.89
CA ILE A 235 8.10 -9.14 21.46
C ILE A 235 7.62 -7.89 20.72
N MET A 236 6.37 -7.47 20.98
CA MET A 236 5.81 -6.28 20.36
C MET A 236 6.59 -5.03 20.79
N LYS A 237 6.84 -4.84 22.10
CA LYS A 237 7.63 -3.73 22.61
C LYS A 237 9.04 -3.69 22.02
N LYS A 238 9.68 -4.84 21.81
CA LYS A 238 10.98 -4.94 21.12
C LYS A 238 10.90 -4.45 19.66
N LYS A 239 9.80 -4.70 18.95
CA LYS A 239 9.59 -4.25 17.56
C LYS A 239 9.20 -2.77 17.46
N THR A 240 8.32 -2.31 18.36
CA THR A 240 7.69 -0.98 18.27
C THR A 240 8.38 0.08 19.14
N PHE A 241 9.28 -0.34 20.03
CA PHE A 241 9.89 0.49 21.07
C PHE A 241 8.87 1.21 21.97
N GLY A 242 7.60 0.75 21.98
CA GLY A 242 6.51 1.40 22.70
C GLY A 242 5.91 2.63 22.00
N ASN A 243 6.34 2.98 20.78
CA ASN A 243 5.94 4.21 20.10
C ASN A 243 4.70 4.06 19.20
N TYR A 244 4.15 2.85 19.08
CA TYR A 244 3.02 2.53 18.21
C TYR A 244 1.84 1.96 19.02
N PRO A 245 1.02 2.83 19.66
CA PRO A 245 -0.06 2.41 20.56
C PRO A 245 -1.14 1.57 19.85
N ALA A 246 -1.35 1.79 18.55
CA ALA A 246 -2.31 1.01 17.76
C ALA A 246 -2.02 -0.50 17.76
N ALA A 247 -0.76 -0.91 17.61
CA ALA A 247 -0.39 -2.33 17.63
C ALA A 247 -0.70 -2.98 18.99
N GLN A 248 -0.47 -2.24 20.09
CA GLN A 248 -0.81 -2.68 21.43
C GLN A 248 -2.33 -2.77 21.64
N ALA A 249 -3.08 -1.75 21.21
CA ALA A 249 -4.53 -1.73 21.29
C ALA A 249 -5.16 -2.90 20.51
N ILE A 250 -4.61 -3.24 19.34
CA ILE A 250 -5.02 -4.41 18.56
C ILE A 250 -4.83 -5.70 19.36
N MET A 251 -3.66 -5.89 19.96
CA MET A 251 -3.38 -7.08 20.77
C MET A 251 -4.33 -7.18 21.96
N ASN A 252 -4.59 -6.06 22.65
CA ASN A 252 -5.51 -6.03 23.77
C ASN A 252 -6.95 -6.36 23.34
N ALA A 253 -7.48 -5.68 22.33
CA ALA A 253 -8.82 -5.92 21.81
C ALA A 253 -9.00 -7.36 21.35
N ALA A 254 -8.00 -7.93 20.67
CA ALA A 254 -8.02 -9.32 20.22
C ALA A 254 -8.08 -10.31 21.40
N VAL A 255 -7.23 -10.12 22.41
CA VAL A 255 -7.14 -11.03 23.57
C VAL A 255 -8.35 -10.89 24.47
N GLU A 256 -8.75 -9.67 24.84
CA GLU A 256 -9.95 -9.41 25.64
C GLU A 256 -11.21 -9.91 24.93
N GLY A 257 -11.33 -9.63 23.63
CA GLY A 257 -12.43 -10.12 22.80
C GLY A 257 -12.46 -11.65 22.68
N ALA A 258 -11.34 -12.35 22.85
CA ALA A 258 -11.31 -13.81 22.86
C ALA A 258 -11.83 -14.43 24.17
N TYR A 259 -11.97 -13.66 25.26
CA TYR A 259 -12.54 -14.14 26.52
C TYR A 259 -14.08 -14.16 26.56
N VAL A 260 -14.72 -13.36 25.70
CA VAL A 260 -16.15 -13.00 25.80
C VAL A 260 -16.93 -13.39 24.52
N ASP A 261 -18.25 -13.20 24.54
CA ASP A 261 -19.10 -13.39 23.37
C ASP A 261 -18.79 -12.38 22.24
N PHE A 262 -19.33 -12.61 21.04
CA PHE A 262 -19.04 -11.78 19.86
C PHE A 262 -19.44 -10.32 20.03
N ASP A 263 -20.64 -10.06 20.57
CA ASP A 263 -21.19 -8.71 20.63
C ASP A 263 -20.46 -7.88 21.71
N THR A 264 -20.07 -8.51 22.83
CA THR A 264 -19.18 -7.90 23.82
C THR A 264 -17.77 -7.67 23.28
N ALA A 265 -17.19 -8.63 22.55
CA ALA A 265 -15.87 -8.47 21.92
C ALA A 265 -15.86 -7.31 20.92
N SER A 266 -16.89 -7.24 20.07
CA SER A 266 -17.11 -6.14 19.15
C SER A 266 -17.14 -4.80 19.88
N ARG A 267 -17.88 -4.68 20.99
CA ARG A 267 -17.93 -3.43 21.77
C ARG A 267 -16.59 -3.05 22.41
N ILE A 268 -15.79 -4.03 22.87
CA ILE A 268 -14.42 -3.79 23.36
C ILE A 268 -13.55 -3.21 22.24
N GLU A 269 -13.66 -3.74 21.02
CA GLU A 269 -12.97 -3.24 19.83
C GLU A 269 -13.26 -1.75 19.59
N SER A 270 -14.52 -1.32 19.70
CA SER A 270 -14.90 0.10 19.57
C SER A 270 -14.21 1.00 20.58
N ARG A 271 -14.08 0.55 21.84
CA ARG A 271 -13.42 1.34 22.88
C ARG A 271 -11.95 1.58 22.55
N TYR A 272 -11.25 0.53 22.12
CA TYR A 272 -9.86 0.64 21.69
C TYR A 272 -9.72 1.47 20.41
N PHE A 273 -10.65 1.35 19.46
CA PHE A 273 -10.66 2.17 18.25
C PHE A 273 -10.76 3.65 18.58
N VAL A 274 -11.73 4.02 19.42
CA VAL A 274 -11.94 5.41 19.85
C VAL A 274 -10.71 5.95 20.58
N GLN A 275 -10.14 5.17 21.51
CA GLN A 275 -8.92 5.54 22.23
C GLN A 275 -7.77 5.88 21.25
N VAL A 276 -7.56 5.04 20.23
CA VAL A 276 -6.46 5.21 19.28
C VAL A 276 -6.74 6.35 18.29
N ALA A 277 -7.95 6.41 17.74
CA ALA A 277 -8.35 7.39 16.72
C ALA A 277 -8.42 8.83 17.24
N THR A 278 -8.70 9.02 18.53
CA THR A 278 -8.64 10.32 19.21
C THR A 278 -7.24 10.66 19.73
N GLY A 279 -6.30 9.71 19.73
CA GLY A 279 -4.94 9.89 20.22
C GLY A 279 -4.02 10.63 19.23
N GLN A 280 -3.03 11.36 19.77
CA GLN A 280 -2.11 12.17 18.96
C GLN A 280 -1.31 11.36 17.92
N THR A 281 -0.91 10.13 18.25
CA THR A 281 -0.12 9.30 17.33
C THR A 281 -0.89 8.98 16.05
N SER A 282 -2.19 8.68 16.13
CA SER A 282 -3.00 8.43 14.93
C SER A 282 -3.15 9.69 14.10
N LYS A 283 -3.41 10.86 14.72
CA LYS A 283 -3.45 12.15 14.03
C LYS A 283 -2.14 12.44 13.29
N ASN A 284 -0.99 12.23 13.94
CA ASN A 284 0.33 12.40 13.30
C ASN A 284 0.50 11.47 12.09
N MET A 285 0.18 10.19 12.26
CA MET A 285 0.35 9.18 11.22
C MET A 285 -0.60 9.39 10.04
N ILE A 286 -1.87 9.75 10.27
CA ILE A 286 -2.81 10.11 9.21
C ILE A 286 -2.32 11.37 8.49
N ASN A 287 -1.92 12.41 9.22
CA ASN A 287 -1.42 13.64 8.61
C ASN A 287 -0.22 13.38 7.69
N THR A 288 0.78 12.62 8.16
CA THR A 288 1.99 12.35 7.38
C THR A 288 1.76 11.32 6.27
N PHE A 289 1.24 10.14 6.60
CA PHE A 289 1.18 9.02 5.66
C PHE A 289 -0.05 9.03 4.75
N TRP A 290 -1.08 9.83 5.06
CA TRP A 290 -2.23 10.03 4.19
C TRP A 290 -2.21 11.42 3.55
N PHE A 291 -2.41 12.49 4.31
CA PHE A 291 -2.60 13.83 3.72
C PHE A 291 -1.35 14.35 3.01
N GLN A 292 -0.21 14.45 3.71
CA GLN A 292 1.02 14.97 3.15
C GLN A 292 1.55 14.08 2.02
N LEU A 293 1.55 12.76 2.22
CA LEU A 293 2.00 11.82 1.20
C LEU A 293 1.13 11.87 -0.08
N ASN A 294 -0.19 12.00 0.04
CA ASN A 294 -1.07 12.14 -1.12
C ASN A 294 -0.83 13.45 -1.87
N LYS A 295 -0.60 14.56 -1.16
CA LYS A 295 -0.25 15.85 -1.79
C LYS A 295 1.08 15.77 -2.54
N VAL A 296 2.10 15.16 -1.93
CA VAL A 296 3.40 14.93 -2.58
C VAL A 296 3.24 14.08 -3.84
N ASN A 297 2.48 12.97 -3.77
CA ASN A 297 2.23 12.11 -4.93
C ASN A 297 1.37 12.77 -6.01
N ALA A 298 0.51 13.72 -5.63
CA ALA A 298 -0.26 14.56 -6.56
C ALA A 298 0.60 15.63 -7.23
N GLY A 299 1.86 15.79 -6.82
CA GLY A 299 2.79 16.74 -7.41
C GLY A 299 2.72 18.14 -6.81
N GLU A 300 2.40 18.29 -5.52
CA GLU A 300 2.32 19.61 -4.86
C GLU A 300 3.59 20.46 -5.06
N SER A 301 4.77 19.83 -5.00
CA SER A 301 6.06 20.50 -5.23
C SER A 301 6.56 20.42 -6.68
N ARG A 302 5.75 19.90 -7.61
CA ARG A 302 6.10 19.84 -9.04
C ARG A 302 5.64 21.14 -9.74
N PRO A 303 6.44 21.73 -10.63
CA PRO A 303 5.96 22.82 -11.49
C PRO A 303 4.67 22.44 -12.24
N LYS A 304 3.65 23.30 -12.17
CA LYS A 304 2.27 22.97 -12.60
C LYS A 304 2.06 23.05 -14.12
N ASP A 305 2.70 24.02 -14.78
CA ASP A 305 2.45 24.33 -16.20
C ASP A 305 3.32 23.51 -17.17
N ILE A 306 4.04 22.51 -16.67
CA ILE A 306 4.99 21.71 -17.45
C ILE A 306 4.39 20.33 -17.71
N PRO A 307 4.22 19.90 -18.97
CA PRO A 307 3.73 18.56 -19.29
C PRO A 307 4.55 17.45 -18.63
N ARG A 308 3.93 16.30 -18.39
CA ARG A 308 4.64 15.14 -17.84
C ARG A 308 5.63 14.58 -18.85
N GLN A 309 6.82 14.25 -18.38
CA GLN A 309 7.90 13.71 -19.20
C GLN A 309 8.28 12.32 -18.71
N GLU A 310 8.13 11.31 -19.56
CA GLU A 310 8.58 9.95 -19.26
C GLU A 310 10.09 9.83 -19.51
N THR A 311 10.81 9.16 -18.61
CA THR A 311 12.20 8.78 -18.84
C THR A 311 12.24 7.45 -19.57
N LYS A 312 12.85 7.45 -20.77
CA LYS A 312 12.94 6.26 -21.62
C LYS A 312 14.22 5.47 -21.38
N LYS A 313 15.35 6.17 -21.29
CA LYS A 313 16.68 5.56 -21.16
C LYS A 313 17.54 6.37 -20.18
N VAL A 314 17.94 5.73 -19.09
CA VAL A 314 18.76 6.36 -18.04
C VAL A 314 20.20 5.84 -18.07
N GLY A 315 21.17 6.76 -18.09
CA GLY A 315 22.57 6.44 -17.84
C GLY A 315 22.88 6.58 -16.35
N VAL A 316 23.40 5.54 -15.72
CA VAL A 316 23.84 5.56 -14.32
C VAL A 316 25.36 5.49 -14.29
N LEU A 317 26.01 6.51 -13.72
CA LEU A 317 27.47 6.63 -13.71
C LEU A 317 28.01 6.19 -12.35
N GLY A 318 28.79 5.11 -12.34
CA GLY A 318 29.23 4.39 -11.15
C GLY A 318 28.36 3.17 -10.87
N ALA A 319 28.99 2.02 -10.64
CA ALA A 319 28.37 0.72 -10.35
C ALA A 319 28.58 0.26 -8.89
N GLY A 320 29.01 1.20 -8.03
CA GLY A 320 29.18 1.02 -6.59
C GLY A 320 27.86 0.83 -5.83
N MET A 321 27.87 1.06 -4.52
CA MET A 321 26.72 0.81 -3.64
C MET A 321 25.45 1.57 -4.08
N MET A 322 25.58 2.83 -4.49
CA MET A 322 24.43 3.64 -4.91
C MET A 322 23.99 3.31 -6.34
N GLY A 323 24.93 3.31 -7.28
CA GLY A 323 24.64 3.16 -8.70
C GLY A 323 23.94 1.86 -9.09
N HIS A 324 24.38 0.69 -8.57
CA HIS A 324 23.66 -0.56 -8.86
C HIS A 324 22.22 -0.55 -8.31
N GLY A 325 21.98 0.11 -7.18
CA GLY A 325 20.66 0.27 -6.59
C GLY A 325 19.76 1.19 -7.41
N ILE A 326 20.31 2.29 -7.95
CA ILE A 326 19.62 3.21 -8.86
C ILE A 326 19.27 2.48 -10.17
N ALA A 327 20.25 1.79 -10.76
CA ALA A 327 20.03 0.97 -11.95
C ALA A 327 18.95 -0.10 -11.75
N TYR A 328 18.94 -0.77 -10.59
CA TYR A 328 17.90 -1.74 -10.24
C TYR A 328 16.50 -1.12 -10.21
N VAL A 329 16.30 -0.01 -9.49
CA VAL A 329 14.96 0.58 -9.36
C VAL A 329 14.43 1.12 -10.70
N SER A 330 15.30 1.64 -11.55
CA SER A 330 14.94 2.13 -12.88
C SER A 330 14.58 0.99 -13.83
N ALA A 331 15.41 -0.05 -13.92
CA ALA A 331 15.11 -1.23 -14.73
C ALA A 331 13.85 -1.97 -14.26
N PHE A 332 13.62 -2.02 -12.94
CA PHE A 332 12.42 -2.61 -12.36
C PHE A 332 11.15 -1.83 -12.73
N ALA A 333 11.25 -0.51 -12.86
CA ALA A 333 10.18 0.37 -13.33
C ALA A 333 9.93 0.28 -14.85
N GLY A 334 10.79 -0.45 -15.58
CA GLY A 334 10.65 -0.68 -17.02
C GLY A 334 11.52 0.22 -17.90
N ILE A 335 12.39 1.04 -17.31
CA ILE A 335 13.28 1.99 -18.00
C ILE A 335 14.50 1.25 -18.54
N GLU A 336 14.98 1.60 -19.74
CA GLU A 336 16.27 1.12 -20.24
C GLU A 336 17.42 1.76 -19.46
N VAL A 337 18.44 0.98 -19.09
CA VAL A 337 19.53 1.44 -18.22
C VAL A 337 20.87 1.16 -18.86
N VAL A 338 21.70 2.19 -18.97
CA VAL A 338 23.14 2.06 -19.24
C VAL A 338 23.87 2.23 -17.91
N LEU A 339 24.50 1.16 -17.42
CA LEU A 339 25.30 1.20 -16.18
C LEU A 339 26.77 1.35 -16.56
N LYS A 340 27.30 2.58 -16.48
CA LYS A 340 28.70 2.88 -16.82
C LYS A 340 29.55 2.90 -15.56
N ASP A 341 30.72 2.27 -15.62
CA ASP A 341 31.80 2.48 -14.64
C ASP A 341 33.13 2.74 -15.38
N VAL A 342 34.25 2.83 -14.67
CA VAL A 342 35.59 3.05 -15.27
C VAL A 342 36.03 1.89 -16.15
N SER A 343 35.43 0.71 -15.99
CA SER A 343 35.62 -0.46 -16.85
C SER A 343 34.33 -1.27 -16.96
N ARG A 344 34.20 -2.02 -18.05
CA ARG A 344 33.07 -2.95 -18.23
C ARG A 344 32.98 -3.98 -17.11
N GLU A 345 34.12 -4.49 -16.63
CA GLU A 345 34.19 -5.44 -15.53
C GLU A 345 33.50 -4.90 -14.25
N ARG A 346 33.78 -3.65 -13.87
CA ARG A 346 33.15 -3.00 -12.71
C ARG A 346 31.64 -2.81 -12.90
N ALA A 347 31.22 -2.45 -14.10
CA ALA A 347 29.80 -2.35 -14.43
C ALA A 347 29.07 -3.71 -14.33
N GLU A 348 29.70 -4.79 -14.81
CA GLU A 348 29.19 -6.16 -14.70
C GLU A 348 29.10 -6.62 -13.23
N GLU A 349 30.07 -6.27 -12.38
CA GLU A 349 29.99 -6.53 -10.93
C GLU A 349 28.75 -5.85 -10.31
N GLY A 350 28.43 -4.62 -10.73
CA GLY A 350 27.21 -3.92 -10.34
C GLY A 350 25.96 -4.67 -10.77
N LYS A 351 25.88 -5.10 -12.04
CA LYS A 351 24.77 -5.89 -12.58
C LYS A 351 24.60 -7.23 -11.86
N ALA A 352 25.69 -7.90 -11.50
CA ALA A 352 25.66 -9.15 -10.74
C ALA A 352 25.05 -8.98 -9.33
N LYS A 353 25.24 -7.82 -8.68
CA LYS A 353 24.56 -7.50 -7.41
C LYS A 353 23.04 -7.38 -7.61
N ILE A 354 22.62 -6.77 -8.72
CA ILE A 354 21.21 -6.64 -9.10
C ILE A 354 20.58 -8.02 -9.32
N GLU A 355 21.27 -8.90 -10.04
CA GLU A 355 20.84 -10.27 -10.25
C GLU A 355 20.63 -11.02 -8.92
N LYS A 356 21.56 -10.91 -7.96
CA LYS A 356 21.40 -11.51 -6.62
C LYS A 356 20.15 -11.02 -5.90
N LEU A 357 19.82 -9.73 -6.00
CA LEU A 357 18.60 -9.15 -5.42
C LEU A 357 17.33 -9.74 -6.05
N LEU A 358 17.31 -9.86 -7.39
CA LEU A 358 16.18 -10.43 -8.12
C LEU A 358 16.01 -11.93 -7.85
N ASN A 359 17.11 -12.71 -7.84
CA ASN A 359 17.09 -14.14 -7.51
C ASN A 359 16.51 -14.40 -6.11
N LYS A 360 16.78 -13.52 -5.15
CA LYS A 360 16.17 -13.59 -3.81
C LYS A 360 14.65 -13.32 -3.83
N ARG A 361 14.13 -12.57 -4.80
CA ARG A 361 12.67 -12.40 -4.97
C ARG A 361 12.03 -13.63 -5.59
N VAL A 362 12.68 -14.22 -6.59
CA VAL A 362 12.25 -15.47 -7.23
C VAL A 362 12.19 -16.61 -6.21
N SER A 363 13.26 -16.84 -5.45
CA SER A 363 13.30 -17.90 -4.43
C SER A 363 12.26 -17.73 -3.31
N ARG A 364 11.75 -16.51 -3.12
CA ARG A 364 10.66 -16.20 -2.18
C ARG A 364 9.27 -16.23 -2.82
N GLY A 365 9.15 -16.67 -4.07
CA GLY A 365 7.89 -16.71 -4.83
C GLY A 365 7.27 -15.33 -5.07
N ARG A 366 8.07 -14.25 -5.04
CA ARG A 366 7.59 -12.86 -5.21
C ARG A 366 7.74 -12.33 -6.63
N MET A 367 8.29 -13.13 -7.53
CA MET A 367 8.57 -12.81 -8.94
C MET A 367 8.81 -14.13 -9.70
N THR A 368 8.52 -14.17 -11.00
CA THR A 368 8.88 -15.30 -11.87
C THR A 368 10.29 -15.10 -12.47
N GLU A 369 10.86 -16.17 -13.00
CA GLU A 369 12.19 -16.12 -13.64
C GLU A 369 12.18 -15.25 -14.90
N GLU A 370 11.13 -15.35 -15.72
CA GLU A 370 10.98 -14.56 -16.95
C GLU A 370 10.92 -13.06 -16.61
N LYS A 371 10.24 -12.70 -15.52
CA LYS A 371 10.19 -11.30 -15.09
C LYS A 371 11.55 -10.82 -14.61
N ARG A 372 12.31 -11.63 -13.88
CA ARG A 372 13.71 -11.32 -13.50
C ARG A 372 14.55 -11.07 -14.75
N ASP A 373 14.52 -11.99 -15.70
CA ASP A 373 15.38 -11.93 -16.89
C ASP A 373 15.05 -10.71 -17.75
N SER A 374 13.76 -10.39 -17.89
CA SER A 374 13.33 -9.16 -18.56
C SER A 374 13.84 -7.88 -17.89
N ILE A 375 14.08 -7.88 -16.56
CA ILE A 375 14.63 -6.71 -15.84
C ILE A 375 16.13 -6.63 -16.08
N LEU A 376 16.84 -7.76 -16.02
CA LEU A 376 18.29 -7.82 -16.26
C LEU A 376 18.66 -7.46 -17.70
N GLN A 377 17.81 -7.80 -18.67
CA GLN A 377 18.00 -7.45 -20.08
C GLN A 377 17.90 -5.94 -20.35
N ARG A 378 17.21 -5.16 -19.50
CA ARG A 378 17.17 -3.70 -19.62
C ARG A 378 18.47 -3.01 -19.20
N ILE A 379 19.40 -3.74 -18.58
CA ILE A 379 20.62 -3.18 -18.01
C ILE A 379 21.80 -3.53 -18.91
N THR A 380 22.38 -2.52 -19.54
CA THR A 380 23.59 -2.60 -20.36
C THR A 380 24.79 -2.09 -19.57
N PRO A 381 25.64 -2.98 -19.02
CA PRO A 381 26.87 -2.60 -18.33
C PRO A 381 27.96 -2.25 -19.34
N THR A 382 28.69 -1.16 -19.10
CA THR A 382 29.73 -0.68 -20.03
C THR A 382 30.85 0.08 -19.33
N GLY A 383 32.00 0.20 -20.01
CA GLY A 383 33.08 1.13 -19.68
C GLY A 383 33.21 2.30 -20.66
N ASP A 384 32.45 2.31 -21.76
CA ASP A 384 32.53 3.33 -22.81
C ASP A 384 31.46 4.41 -22.59
N ALA A 385 31.84 5.68 -22.70
CA ALA A 385 30.92 6.81 -22.62
C ALA A 385 29.97 6.88 -23.80
N LYS A 386 30.37 6.39 -24.98
CA LYS A 386 29.55 6.41 -26.20
C LYS A 386 28.23 5.66 -26.06
N ASP A 387 28.19 4.66 -25.20
CA ASP A 387 26.97 3.90 -24.92
C ASP A 387 25.88 4.73 -24.20
N LEU A 388 26.23 5.92 -23.70
CA LEU A 388 25.29 6.89 -23.13
C LEU A 388 24.43 7.58 -24.20
N GLN A 389 24.69 7.36 -25.49
CA GLN A 389 23.87 7.89 -26.58
C GLN A 389 22.40 7.50 -26.42
N GLY A 390 21.53 8.51 -26.58
CA GLY A 390 20.08 8.37 -26.42
C GLY A 390 19.60 8.35 -24.97
N CYS A 391 20.47 8.41 -23.96
CA CYS A 391 20.04 8.60 -22.57
C CYS A 391 19.42 9.99 -22.39
N ASP A 392 18.14 10.04 -22.03
CA ASP A 392 17.39 11.27 -21.78
C ASP A 392 17.48 11.74 -20.32
N LEU A 393 18.07 10.90 -19.46
CA LEU A 393 18.46 11.21 -18.09
C LEU A 393 19.81 10.57 -17.77
N ILE A 394 20.69 11.32 -17.11
CA ILE A 394 21.88 10.81 -16.44
C ILE A 394 21.71 10.91 -14.94
N VAL A 395 22.09 9.87 -14.19
CA VAL A 395 22.22 9.89 -12.73
C VAL A 395 23.64 9.50 -12.35
N GLU A 396 24.42 10.50 -11.96
CA GLU A 396 25.80 10.35 -11.55
C GLU A 396 25.87 9.93 -10.06
N ALA A 397 26.51 8.79 -9.78
CA ALA A 397 26.67 8.22 -8.44
C ALA A 397 28.12 7.74 -8.19
N VAL A 398 29.10 8.53 -8.64
CA VAL A 398 30.53 8.34 -8.38
C VAL A 398 30.94 8.95 -7.03
N PHE A 399 32.22 8.79 -6.67
CA PHE A 399 32.77 9.29 -5.41
C PHE A 399 32.50 10.79 -5.18
N GLU A 400 32.39 11.16 -3.91
CA GLU A 400 32.09 12.52 -3.45
C GLU A 400 33.30 13.47 -3.59
N ASN A 401 33.74 13.69 -4.83
CA ASN A 401 34.85 14.55 -5.20
C ASN A 401 34.45 15.47 -6.36
N ARG A 402 34.65 16.79 -6.19
CA ARG A 402 34.19 17.81 -7.15
C ARG A 402 34.88 17.71 -8.52
N GLU A 403 36.19 17.49 -8.54
CA GLU A 403 36.96 17.39 -9.79
C GLU A 403 36.56 16.14 -10.58
N LEU A 404 36.39 15.01 -9.89
CA LEU A 404 35.94 13.77 -10.50
C LEU A 404 34.53 13.95 -11.09
N LYS A 405 33.59 14.50 -10.32
CA LYS A 405 32.23 14.77 -10.80
C LYS A 405 32.24 15.72 -12.00
N ALA A 406 33.05 16.78 -11.99
CA ALA A 406 33.20 17.69 -13.12
C ALA A 406 33.70 16.97 -14.38
N LYS A 407 34.69 16.07 -14.25
CA LYS A 407 35.18 15.26 -15.37
C LYS A 407 34.09 14.34 -15.94
N VAL A 408 33.37 13.66 -15.05
CA VAL A 408 32.29 12.72 -15.41
C VAL A 408 31.10 13.45 -16.04
N THR A 409 30.74 14.64 -15.56
CA THR A 409 29.73 15.50 -16.17
C THR A 409 30.09 15.81 -17.63
N LYS A 410 31.30 16.31 -17.88
CA LYS A 410 31.74 16.69 -19.24
C LYS A 410 31.77 15.49 -20.19
N GLU A 411 32.27 14.34 -19.72
CA GLU A 411 32.33 13.10 -20.51
C GLU A 411 30.92 12.63 -20.90
N ALA A 412 29.98 12.63 -19.96
CA ALA A 412 28.61 12.16 -20.20
C ALA A 412 27.78 13.14 -21.03
N GLU A 413 27.92 14.45 -20.81
CA GLU A 413 27.19 15.47 -21.57
C GLU A 413 27.55 15.49 -23.05
N ALA A 414 28.77 15.08 -23.41
CA ALA A 414 29.20 14.97 -24.79
C ALA A 414 28.49 13.85 -25.58
N GLU A 415 28.00 12.81 -24.89
CA GLU A 415 27.44 11.59 -25.51
C GLU A 415 25.94 11.42 -25.28
N MET A 416 25.41 11.90 -24.14
CA MET A 416 23.98 11.81 -23.83
C MET A 416 23.10 12.62 -24.80
N LEU A 417 21.78 12.47 -24.69
CA LEU A 417 20.86 13.25 -25.52
C LEU A 417 21.05 14.76 -25.31
N GLY A 418 21.08 15.53 -26.40
CA GLY A 418 21.35 16.98 -26.39
C GLY A 418 20.33 17.80 -25.59
N ASP A 419 19.13 17.27 -25.38
CA ASP A 419 18.10 17.88 -24.55
C ASP A 419 17.84 17.16 -23.22
N GLY A 420 18.59 16.11 -22.89
CA GLY A 420 18.42 15.32 -21.67
C GLY A 420 18.84 16.05 -20.39
N VAL A 421 18.45 15.49 -19.24
CA VAL A 421 18.74 16.04 -17.90
C VAL A 421 19.93 15.32 -17.27
N PHE A 422 20.83 16.07 -16.65
CA PHE A 422 21.92 15.53 -15.84
C PHE A 422 21.62 15.68 -14.36
N ALA A 423 21.64 14.57 -13.62
CA ALA A 423 21.44 14.57 -12.19
C ALA A 423 22.65 14.03 -11.42
N SER A 424 23.00 14.67 -10.30
CA SER A 424 24.01 14.16 -9.36
C SER A 424 23.37 13.57 -8.12
N ASN A 425 23.83 12.41 -7.68
CA ASN A 425 23.50 11.74 -6.41
C ASN A 425 24.44 12.19 -5.27
N THR A 426 25.02 13.38 -5.36
CA THR A 426 25.79 13.98 -4.26
C THR A 426 24.96 14.06 -2.98
N SER A 427 25.62 13.91 -1.83
CA SER A 427 24.99 13.99 -0.50
C SER A 427 25.25 15.34 0.17
N THR A 428 26.33 16.03 -0.18
CA THR A 428 26.76 17.25 0.54
C THR A 428 27.24 18.38 -0.35
N LEU A 429 27.78 18.09 -1.54
CA LEU A 429 28.33 19.11 -2.43
C LEU A 429 27.19 19.92 -3.06
N PRO A 430 27.18 21.26 -2.92
CA PRO A 430 26.14 22.10 -3.52
C PRO A 430 26.01 21.88 -5.03
N ILE A 431 24.77 21.74 -5.50
CA ILE A 431 24.42 21.48 -6.90
C ILE A 431 24.87 22.62 -7.80
N SER A 432 24.71 23.87 -7.36
CA SER A 432 25.06 25.06 -8.14
C SER A 432 26.54 25.06 -8.52
N GLY A 433 27.41 24.68 -7.59
CA GLY A 433 28.84 24.57 -7.88
C GLY A 433 29.23 23.32 -8.67
N LEU A 434 28.42 22.25 -8.68
CA LEU A 434 28.65 21.10 -9.56
C LEU A 434 28.22 21.42 -11.00
N ALA A 435 27.15 22.21 -11.15
CA ALA A 435 26.61 22.64 -12.43
C ALA A 435 27.56 23.54 -13.23
N GLU A 436 28.55 24.19 -12.58
CA GLU A 436 29.59 24.98 -13.28
C GLU A 436 30.40 24.17 -14.31
N ALA A 437 30.51 22.85 -14.11
CA ALA A 437 31.17 21.97 -15.06
C ALA A 437 30.31 21.57 -16.26
N SER A 438 28.99 21.80 -16.18
CA SER A 438 28.03 21.48 -17.23
C SER A 438 27.98 22.59 -18.26
N VAL A 439 27.83 22.21 -19.54
CA VAL A 439 27.57 23.16 -20.63
C VAL A 439 26.09 23.58 -20.71
N ARG A 440 25.21 22.92 -19.94
CA ARG A 440 23.77 23.16 -19.84
C ARG A 440 23.34 23.18 -18.36
N PRO A 441 23.84 24.12 -17.55
CA PRO A 441 23.57 24.14 -16.11
C PRO A 441 22.08 24.22 -15.76
N GLU A 442 21.24 24.70 -16.67
CA GLU A 442 19.78 24.68 -16.55
C GLU A 442 19.16 23.28 -16.59
N LYS A 443 19.88 22.31 -17.16
CA LYS A 443 19.54 20.87 -17.20
C LYS A 443 20.24 20.05 -16.13
N PHE A 444 20.87 20.72 -15.16
CA PHE A 444 21.57 20.08 -14.05
C PHE A 444 20.72 20.11 -12.77
N VAL A 445 20.59 18.98 -12.07
CA VAL A 445 19.78 18.85 -10.85
C VAL A 445 20.42 17.87 -9.85
N GLY A 446 20.04 17.93 -8.58
CA GLY A 446 20.33 16.87 -7.61
C GLY A 446 19.25 15.79 -7.61
N LEU A 447 19.64 14.52 -7.64
CA LEU A 447 18.77 13.38 -7.34
C LEU A 447 19.45 12.54 -6.26
N HIS A 448 19.23 12.91 -5.01
CA HIS A 448 19.84 12.27 -3.86
C HIS A 448 19.00 11.06 -3.40
N PHE A 449 19.54 9.87 -3.64
CA PHE A 449 19.03 8.58 -3.20
C PHE A 449 19.67 8.15 -1.88
N PHE A 450 19.00 7.24 -1.17
CA PHE A 450 19.43 6.74 0.14
C PHE A 450 19.71 5.24 0.09
N SER A 451 20.79 4.80 0.74
CA SER A 451 21.17 3.38 0.80
C SER A 451 20.39 2.63 1.89
N PRO A 452 19.95 1.37 1.65
CA PRO A 452 19.93 0.68 0.35
C PRO A 452 18.81 1.20 -0.57
N VAL A 453 19.16 1.52 -1.82
CA VAL A 453 18.27 2.21 -2.76
C VAL A 453 17.01 1.41 -3.06
N GLU A 454 17.08 0.08 -3.09
CA GLU A 454 15.94 -0.80 -3.36
C GLU A 454 14.89 -0.84 -2.22
N LYS A 455 15.22 -0.30 -1.04
CA LYS A 455 14.34 -0.27 0.12
C LYS A 455 13.89 1.13 0.50
N MET A 456 14.78 2.11 0.38
CA MET A 456 14.49 3.49 0.76
C MET A 456 13.49 4.10 -0.23
N LYS A 457 12.44 4.75 0.29
CA LYS A 457 11.36 5.30 -0.54
C LYS A 457 11.61 6.72 -1.02
N LEU A 458 12.34 7.51 -0.25
CA LEU A 458 12.57 8.94 -0.51
C LEU A 458 13.60 9.12 -1.64
N VAL A 459 13.41 10.15 -2.46
CA VAL A 459 14.47 10.80 -3.25
C VAL A 459 14.36 12.29 -2.99
N GLU A 460 15.47 12.89 -2.60
CA GLU A 460 15.58 14.34 -2.44
C GLU A 460 16.02 14.95 -3.77
N ILE A 461 15.16 15.80 -4.33
CA ILE A 461 15.42 16.53 -5.58
C ILE A 461 15.94 17.90 -5.21
N ILE A 462 17.15 18.23 -5.63
CA ILE A 462 17.80 19.49 -5.26
C ILE A 462 17.90 20.42 -6.47
N THR A 463 17.32 21.61 -6.36
CA THR A 463 17.39 22.64 -7.40
C THR A 463 18.56 23.59 -7.13
N GLY A 464 19.55 23.57 -8.01
CA GLY A 464 20.61 24.58 -8.05
C GLY A 464 20.08 25.92 -8.56
N GLU A 465 20.89 26.97 -8.43
CA GLU A 465 20.51 28.34 -8.82
C GLU A 465 20.07 28.46 -10.29
N LYS A 466 20.66 27.66 -11.17
CA LYS A 466 20.36 27.66 -12.61
C LYS A 466 19.36 26.61 -13.04
N THR A 467 19.02 25.64 -12.18
CA THR A 467 18.14 24.51 -12.55
C THR A 467 16.79 25.01 -13.04
N SER A 468 16.40 24.64 -14.27
CA SER A 468 15.15 25.11 -14.84
C SER A 468 13.94 24.41 -14.23
N PRO A 469 12.74 25.03 -14.28
CA PRO A 469 11.49 24.38 -13.93
C PRO A 469 11.24 23.08 -14.70
N GLU A 470 11.59 23.02 -15.99
CA GLU A 470 11.44 21.82 -16.83
C GLU A 470 12.30 20.67 -16.34
N THR A 471 13.54 20.97 -15.93
CA THR A 471 14.48 20.00 -15.34
C THR A 471 13.96 19.46 -14.02
N LEU A 472 13.45 20.34 -13.15
CA LEU A 472 12.79 19.93 -11.91
C LEU A 472 11.59 19.02 -12.21
N ALA A 473 10.73 19.38 -13.17
CA ALA A 473 9.56 18.59 -13.53
C ALA A 473 9.95 17.19 -14.06
N LYS A 474 10.96 17.09 -14.94
CA LYS A 474 11.50 15.80 -15.44
C LYS A 474 12.05 14.94 -14.30
N ALA A 475 12.84 15.54 -13.40
CA ALA A 475 13.38 14.85 -12.22
C ALA A 475 12.26 14.32 -11.30
N PHE A 476 11.24 15.14 -11.06
CA PHE A 476 10.07 14.76 -10.26
C PHE A 476 9.29 13.61 -10.89
N ASP A 477 9.02 13.69 -12.21
CA ASP A 477 8.31 12.66 -12.97
C ASP A 477 9.07 11.33 -12.96
N TYR A 478 10.40 11.36 -13.09
CA TYR A 478 11.26 10.19 -12.97
C TYR A 478 11.14 9.51 -11.59
N VAL A 479 11.19 10.29 -10.50
CA VAL A 479 11.07 9.75 -9.14
C VAL A 479 9.72 9.05 -8.94
N LEU A 480 8.62 9.62 -9.46
CA LEU A 480 7.31 8.98 -9.46
C LEU A 480 7.24 7.73 -10.37
N GLN A 481 7.89 7.77 -11.53
CA GLN A 481 7.96 6.65 -12.48
C GLN A 481 8.59 5.42 -11.81
N ILE A 482 9.68 5.62 -11.06
CA ILE A 482 10.36 4.56 -10.29
C ILE A 482 9.71 4.23 -8.94
N LYS A 483 8.48 4.73 -8.69
CA LYS A 483 7.65 4.46 -7.50
C LYS A 483 8.32 4.87 -6.19
N LYS A 484 9.08 5.95 -6.22
CA LYS A 484 9.66 6.62 -5.05
C LYS A 484 8.89 7.91 -4.72
N VAL A 485 9.17 8.47 -3.55
CA VAL A 485 8.55 9.68 -3.02
C VAL A 485 9.50 10.86 -3.22
N PRO A 486 9.17 11.84 -4.06
CA PRO A 486 9.99 13.03 -4.27
C PRO A 486 9.78 14.05 -3.15
N ILE A 487 10.85 14.69 -2.69
CA ILE A 487 10.79 16.00 -2.03
C ILE A 487 11.65 16.98 -2.82
N VAL A 488 11.27 18.25 -2.86
CA VAL A 488 12.02 19.30 -3.57
C VAL A 488 12.67 20.22 -2.56
N VAL A 489 13.97 20.44 -2.70
CA VAL A 489 14.80 21.22 -1.77
C VAL A 489 15.66 22.19 -2.57
N ASN A 490 15.80 23.42 -2.07
CA ASN A 490 16.71 24.39 -2.67
C ASN A 490 18.17 24.06 -2.31
N ASP A 491 19.08 24.37 -3.22
CA ASP A 491 20.49 24.11 -3.01
C ASP A 491 21.04 24.82 -1.76
N SER A 492 21.68 24.02 -0.92
CA SER A 492 22.37 24.44 0.29
C SER A 492 23.28 23.29 0.70
N ARG A 493 24.42 23.59 1.33
CA ARG A 493 25.35 22.53 1.73
C ARG A 493 24.68 21.56 2.71
N GLY A 494 24.72 20.28 2.38
CA GLY A 494 24.05 19.21 3.16
C GLY A 494 22.53 19.12 2.96
N PHE A 495 21.95 19.96 2.09
CA PHE A 495 20.54 19.94 1.68
C PHE A 495 19.59 19.95 2.89
N TYR A 496 18.52 19.15 2.85
CA TYR A 496 17.66 18.91 4.01
C TYR A 496 18.10 17.65 4.75
N THR A 497 18.21 16.53 4.04
CA THR A 497 18.37 15.23 4.70
C THR A 497 19.71 15.07 5.42
N SER A 498 20.83 15.35 4.77
CA SER A 498 22.17 15.23 5.36
C SER A 498 22.49 16.31 6.39
N ARG A 499 21.77 17.43 6.38
CA ARG A 499 21.91 18.51 7.38
C ARG A 499 21.19 18.19 8.69
N VAL A 500 20.04 17.51 8.60
CA VAL A 500 19.20 17.19 9.76
C VAL A 500 19.62 15.88 10.43
N PHE A 501 20.10 14.91 9.63
CA PHE A 501 20.62 13.63 10.11
C PHE A 501 22.00 13.80 10.74
#